data_AF-A0A3C1LMR0-F1
#
_entry.id   AF-A0A3C1LMR0-F1
#
_cell.length_a   1.000
_cell.length_b   1.000
_cell.length_c   1.000
_cell.angle_alpha   90.00
_cell.angle_beta   90.00
_cell.angle_gamma   90.00
#
_symmetry.space_group_name_H-M   'P 1'
#
loop_
_entity.id
_entity.type
_entity.pdbx_description
1 polymer ?
#
loop_
_entity_poly.entity_id
_entity_poly.type
_entity_poly.pdbx_seq_one_letter_code
_entity_poly.pdbx_strand_id
1 'polypeptide(L)'
;MNTEKLSNLAMNDNGFIFDPESGYSYTANETGIFILKRMAEGMQRQEIFEELSEVYEVSEDNFNSDYAHYLLMLESLDLIRFEGDTLESRSE
;
A
#
# COMPACT_ATOMS: atom_id res chain seq x y z
N MET A 1 2.02 -11.16 -4.27
CA MET A 1 1.73 -10.23 -3.14
C MET A 1 0.23 -10.24 -2.93
N ASN A 2 -0.24 -10.47 -1.70
CA ASN A 2 -1.67 -10.44 -1.39
C ASN A 2 -2.07 -9.02 -0.94
N THR A 3 -3.10 -8.47 -1.59
CA THR A 3 -3.68 -7.14 -1.32
C THR A 3 -5.19 -7.19 -1.05
N GLU A 4 -5.76 -8.38 -0.82
CA GLU A 4 -7.22 -8.56 -0.69
C GLU A 4 -7.80 -7.71 0.44
N LYS A 5 -7.04 -7.52 1.52
CA LYS A 5 -7.44 -6.70 2.67
C LYS A 5 -7.59 -5.22 2.32
N LEU A 6 -6.85 -4.72 1.32
CA LEU A 6 -6.92 -3.31 0.93
C LEU A 6 -8.29 -2.92 0.38
N SER A 7 -8.97 -3.84 -0.30
CA SER A 7 -10.32 -3.61 -0.85
C SER A 7 -11.39 -3.48 0.25
N ASN A 8 -11.10 -3.93 1.48
CA ASN A 8 -12.00 -3.79 2.64
C ASN A 8 -11.74 -2.53 3.46
N LEU A 9 -10.66 -1.79 3.18
CA LEU A 9 -10.33 -0.58 3.91
C LEU A 9 -11.24 0.58 3.51
N ALA A 10 -11.82 1.26 4.49
CA ALA A 10 -12.54 2.50 4.26
C ALA A 10 -11.54 3.66 4.17
N MET A 11 -11.36 4.21 2.97
CA MET A 11 -10.40 5.28 2.69
C MET A 11 -11.12 6.56 2.27
N ASN A 12 -10.65 7.72 2.72
CA ASN A 12 -11.13 9.01 2.24
C ASN A 12 -10.00 9.84 1.60
N ASP A 13 -10.39 10.90 0.87
CA ASP A 13 -9.45 11.78 0.17
C ASP A 13 -8.64 12.67 1.13
N ASN A 14 -9.07 12.79 2.38
CA ASN A 14 -8.39 13.58 3.42
C ASN A 14 -7.25 12.82 4.12
N GLY A 15 -6.92 11.60 3.68
CA GLY A 15 -5.83 10.83 4.26
C GLY A 15 -6.23 9.82 5.32
N PHE A 16 -7.52 9.66 5.64
CA PHE A 16 -7.96 8.73 6.68
C PHE A 16 -8.25 7.34 6.10
N ILE A 17 -7.75 6.31 6.78
CA ILE A 17 -7.93 4.91 6.44
C ILE A 17 -8.45 4.19 7.68
N PHE A 18 -9.55 3.46 7.53
CA PHE A 18 -10.11 2.63 8.60
C PHE A 18 -10.18 1.18 8.16
N ASP A 19 -9.62 0.30 8.98
CA ASP A 19 -9.73 -1.15 8.85
C ASP A 19 -10.91 -1.64 9.69
N PRO A 20 -12.04 -2.04 9.07
CA PRO A 20 -13.21 -2.52 9.80
C PRO A 20 -13.00 -3.89 10.46
N GLU A 21 -12.01 -4.68 10.03
CA GLU A 21 -11.75 -6.01 10.60
C GLU A 21 -10.98 -5.91 11.92
N SER A 22 -9.94 -5.07 11.96
CA SER A 22 -9.12 -4.86 13.17
C SER A 22 -9.63 -3.73 14.07
N GLY A 23 -10.40 -2.79 13.51
CA GLY A 23 -10.82 -1.56 14.17
C GLY A 23 -9.73 -0.47 14.21
N TYR A 24 -8.59 -0.68 13.54
CA TYR A 24 -7.52 0.31 13.49
C TYR A 24 -7.81 1.44 12.52
N SER A 25 -7.28 2.62 12.87
CA SER A 25 -7.33 3.81 12.03
C SER A 25 -5.91 4.28 11.74
N TYR A 26 -5.66 4.62 10.49
CA TYR A 26 -4.38 5.11 10.01
C TYR A 26 -4.57 6.44 9.29
N THR A 27 -3.46 7.15 9.13
CA THR A 27 -3.41 8.36 8.31
C THR A 27 -2.28 8.24 7.30
N ALA A 28 -2.58 8.52 6.04
CA ALA A 28 -1.62 8.62 4.96
C ALA A 28 -1.72 9.99 4.29
N ASN A 29 -0.65 10.41 3.64
CA ASN A 29 -0.69 11.59 2.76
C ASN A 29 -1.42 11.26 1.45
N GLU A 30 -1.61 12.28 0.61
CA GLU A 30 -2.29 12.15 -0.69
C GLU A 30 -1.66 11.07 -1.58
N THR A 31 -0.33 11.04 -1.67
CA THR A 31 0.43 10.03 -2.43
C THR A 31 0.19 8.61 -1.91
N GLY A 32 0.19 8.41 -0.59
CA GLY A 32 -0.05 7.12 0.04
C GLY A 32 -1.47 6.63 -0.18
N ILE A 33 -2.47 7.51 -0.03
CA ILE A 33 -3.88 7.19 -0.35
C ILE A 33 -4.02 6.82 -1.82
N PHE A 34 -3.40 7.59 -2.71
CA PHE A 34 -3.41 7.32 -4.15
C PHE A 34 -2.88 5.91 -4.44
N ILE A 35 -1.69 5.58 -3.96
CA ILE A 35 -1.08 4.27 -4.14
C ILE A 35 -1.96 3.16 -3.54
N LEU A 36 -2.45 3.34 -2.31
CA LEU A 36 -3.30 2.34 -1.65
C LEU A 36 -4.59 2.04 -2.40
N LYS A 37 -5.28 3.07 -2.90
CA LYS A 37 -6.51 2.91 -3.69
C LYS A 37 -6.23 2.13 -4.97
N ARG A 38 -5.15 2.46 -5.68
CA ARG A 38 -4.76 1.76 -6.92
C ARG A 38 -4.39 0.30 -6.66
N MET A 39 -3.70 0.03 -5.55
CA MET A 39 -3.42 -1.34 -5.13
C MET A 39 -4.71 -2.10 -4.75
N ALA A 40 -5.68 -1.45 -4.12
CA ALA A 40 -6.99 -2.03 -3.79
C ALA A 40 -7.85 -2.32 -5.03
N GLU A 41 -7.64 -1.58 -6.12
CA GLU A 41 -8.22 -1.81 -7.45
C GLU A 41 -7.49 -2.91 -8.23
N GLY A 42 -6.38 -3.45 -7.70
CA GLY A 42 -5.59 -4.50 -8.33
C GLY A 42 -4.63 -4.01 -9.41
N MET A 43 -4.37 -2.70 -9.48
CA MET A 43 -3.42 -2.13 -10.45
C MET A 43 -2.00 -2.57 -10.14
N GLN A 44 -1.23 -2.79 -11.20
CA GLN A 44 0.16 -3.19 -11.06
C GLN A 44 1.07 -2.00 -10.79
N ARG A 45 2.22 -2.27 -10.17
CA ARG A 45 3.25 -1.25 -9.86
C ARG A 45 3.52 -0.30 -11.03
N GLN A 46 3.68 -0.84 -12.24
CA GLN A 46 4.02 -0.07 -13.42
C GLN A 46 2.94 0.96 -13.77
N GLU A 47 1.66 0.56 -13.67
CA GLU A 47 0.53 1.46 -13.93
C GLU A 47 0.44 2.57 -12.87
N ILE A 48 0.72 2.23 -11.60
CA ILE A 48 0.79 3.21 -10.51
C ILE A 48 1.93 4.22 -10.75
N PHE A 49 3.09 3.75 -11.21
CA PHE A 49 4.21 4.62 -11.55
C PHE A 49 3.87 5.57 -12.69
N GLU A 50 3.27 5.06 -13.76
CA GLU A 50 2.87 5.86 -14.92
C GLU A 50 1.91 6.98 -14.51
N GLU A 51 0.83 6.68 -13.78
CA GLU A 51 -0.09 7.72 -13.30
C GLU A 51 0.58 8.71 -12.34
N LEU A 52 1.41 8.23 -11.41
CA LEU A 52 2.09 9.11 -10.45
C LEU A 52 3.09 10.05 -11.15
N SER A 53 3.78 9.55 -12.19
CA SER A 53 4.75 10.32 -12.97
C SER A 53 4.07 11.43 -13.78
N GLU A 54 2.85 11.20 -14.26
CA GLU A 54 2.05 12.21 -14.97
C GLU A 54 1.59 13.35 -14.03
N VAL A 55 1.28 13.03 -12.76
CA VAL A 55 0.77 14.00 -11.80
C VAL A 55 1.88 14.75 -11.06
N TYR A 56 2.99 14.07 -10.72
CA TYR A 56 3.99 14.56 -9.78
C TYR A 56 5.42 14.66 -10.36
N GLU A 57 5.64 14.37 -11.65
CA GLU A 57 6.96 14.40 -12.32
C GLU A 57 8.05 13.61 -11.54
N VAL A 58 7.69 12.43 -11.01
CA VAL A 58 8.57 11.60 -10.18
C VAL A 58 9.48 10.73 -11.06
N SER A 59 10.77 10.62 -10.70
CA SER A 59 11.69 9.68 -11.35
C SER A 59 11.43 8.23 -10.91
N GLU A 60 11.71 7.28 -11.81
CA GLU A 60 11.55 5.86 -11.53
C GLU A 60 12.35 5.39 -10.30
N ASP A 61 13.56 5.91 -10.10
CA ASP A 61 14.40 5.60 -8.94
C ASP A 61 13.76 6.05 -7.61
N ASN A 62 13.25 7.29 -7.56
CA ASN A 62 12.59 7.82 -6.36
C ASN A 62 11.31 7.04 -6.08
N PHE A 63 10.50 6.80 -7.12
CA PHE A 63 9.29 5.99 -7.00
C PHE A 63 9.61 4.60 -6.46
N ASN A 64 10.60 3.91 -7.02
CA ASN A 64 10.93 2.54 -6.60
C ASN A 64 11.39 2.48 -5.13
N SER A 65 12.22 3.43 -4.70
CA SER A 65 12.66 3.53 -3.30
C SER A 65 11.49 3.78 -2.35
N ASP A 66 10.68 4.80 -2.64
CA ASP A 66 9.56 5.20 -1.78
C ASP A 66 8.45 4.14 -1.77
N TYR A 67 8.12 3.57 -2.93
CA TYR A 67 7.16 2.49 -3.06
C TYR A 67 7.60 1.25 -2.28
N ALA A 68 8.87 0.86 -2.38
CA ALA A 68 9.40 -0.27 -1.60
C ALA A 68 9.32 -0.02 -0.09
N HIS A 69 9.69 1.19 0.37
CA HIS A 69 9.58 1.56 1.78
C HIS A 69 8.13 1.55 2.26
N TYR A 70 7.22 2.03 1.41
CA TYR A 70 5.80 2.06 1.71
C TYR A 70 5.20 0.65 1.85
N LEU A 71 5.56 -0.28 0.97
CA LEU A 71 5.10 -1.66 1.07
C LEU A 71 5.58 -2.35 2.36
N LEU A 72 6.82 -2.12 2.77
CA LEU A 72 7.33 -2.67 4.04
C LEU A 72 6.54 -2.14 5.25
N MET A 73 6.16 -0.86 5.21
CA MET A 73 5.29 -0.27 6.23
C MET A 73 3.91 -0.92 6.22
N LEU A 74 3.28 -1.08 5.06
CA LEU A 74 1.97 -1.74 4.94
C LEU A 74 1.99 -3.20 5.41
N GLU A 75 3.07 -3.93 5.12
CA GLU A 75 3.26 -5.30 5.62
C GLU A 75 3.38 -5.32 7.14
N SER A 76 4.16 -4.40 7.73
CA SER A 76 4.29 -4.32 9.20
C SER A 76 2.97 -4.03 9.92
N LEU A 77 2.00 -3.45 9.22
CA LEU A 77 0.64 -3.18 9.68
C LEU A 77 -0.35 -4.32 9.37
N ASP A 78 0.12 -5.42 8.78
CA ASP A 78 -0.70 -6.55 8.30
C ASP A 78 -1.82 -6.10 7.36
N LEU A 79 -1.53 -5.10 6.51
CA LEU A 79 -2.42 -4.60 5.45
C LEU A 79 -2.16 -5.29 4.11
N ILE A 80 -0.93 -5.76 3.88
CA ILE A 80 -0.53 -6.58 2.74
C ILE A 80 0.39 -7.71 3.21
N ARG A 81 0.57 -8.73 2.36
CA ARG A 81 1.58 -9.79 2.59
C ARG A 81 2.37 -10.11 1.33
N PHE A 82 3.69 -10.25 1.45
CA PHE A 82 4.50 -10.77 0.36
C PHE A 82 4.34 -12.30 0.26
N GLU A 83 4.25 -12.82 -0.96
CA GLU A 83 4.20 -14.27 -1.18
C GLU A 83 5.59 -14.84 -0.89
N GLY A 84 5.73 -15.41 0.31
CA GLY A 84 7.00 -15.82 0.90
C GLY A 84 6.97 -15.79 2.43
N ASP A 85 6.07 -14.99 3.02
CA ASP A 85 5.89 -14.94 4.47
C ASP A 85 4.96 -16.08 4.93
N THR A 86 5.48 -17.31 4.89
CA THR A 86 4.86 -18.42 5.63
C THR A 86 5.25 -18.22 7.09
N LEU A 87 4.27 -17.92 7.95
CA LEU A 87 4.38 -17.71 9.40
C LEU A 87 4.96 -18.90 10.21
N GLU A 88 5.64 -19.85 9.58
CA GLU A 88 6.24 -21.03 10.23
C GLU A 88 7.69 -20.83 10.71
N SER A 89 8.34 -19.69 10.45
CA SER A 89 9.77 -19.51 10.77
C SER A 89 10.10 -18.52 11.89
N ARG A 90 9.10 -18.04 12.65
CA ARG A 90 9.32 -17.12 13.79
C ARG A 90 8.99 -17.74 15.15
N SER A 91 9.27 -19.04 15.29
CA SER A 91 9.28 -19.74 16.58
C SER A 91 10.56 -20.57 16.70
N GLU A 92 11.67 -19.91 17.02
CA GLU A 92 12.83 -20.50 17.70
C GLU A 92 13.35 -19.54 18.78
#